data_AF-A0A2E5KPB4-F1
#
_entry.id   AF-A0A2E5KPB4-F1
#
_cell.length_a   1.000
_cell.length_b   1.000
_cell.length_c   1.000
_cell.angle_alpha   90.00
_cell.angle_beta   90.00
_cell.angle_gamma   90.00
#
_symmetry.space_group_name_H-M   'P 1'
#
loop_
_entity.id
_entity.type
_entity.pdbx_description
1 polymer ?
#
loop_
_entity_poly.entity_id
_entity_poly.type
_entity_poly.pdbx_seq_one_letter_code
_entity_poly.pdbx_strand_id
1 'polypeptide(L)'
;MLSLVMGGWLLASGNALAVDASAMDGRAIIDLMTERREQAHEFEIQNMTLIDQAGNKEERELRRYVRKDEDGEFKYLVVFHSPSGVKGVAVLTWQHKEKADEQWLYLPAYKKKMKRIAKGDRKKLLHGHGLYVRGPCIGVRRSIRL
;
A
#
# COMPACT_ATOMS: atom_id res chain seq x y z
N MET A 1 56.60 -43.40 -34.28
CA MET A 1 56.31 -44.39 -33.22
C MET A 1 56.19 -43.61 -31.91
N LEU A 2 55.06 -43.79 -31.20
CA LEU A 2 54.79 -43.40 -29.80
C LEU A 2 54.71 -41.88 -29.51
N SER A 3 53.51 -41.32 -29.24
CA SER A 3 52.82 -41.26 -27.92
C SER A 3 53.28 -40.01 -27.13
N LEU A 4 52.49 -39.23 -26.35
CA LEU A 4 51.10 -39.20 -25.89
C LEU A 4 51.03 -38.00 -24.88
N VAL A 5 49.83 -37.42 -24.67
CA VAL A 5 49.39 -36.56 -23.51
C VAL A 5 50.11 -35.21 -23.36
N MET A 6 49.44 -34.05 -23.26
CA MET A 6 48.57 -33.67 -22.15
C MET A 6 47.67 -32.50 -22.57
N GLY A 7 46.37 -32.74 -22.54
CA GLY A 7 45.36 -31.68 -22.64
C GLY A 7 45.42 -30.78 -21.40
N GLY A 8 45.75 -29.52 -21.62
CA GLY A 8 45.53 -28.46 -20.63
C GLY A 8 44.11 -27.95 -20.73
N TRP A 9 43.18 -28.61 -20.05
CA TRP A 9 41.88 -27.98 -19.74
C TRP A 9 42.14 -26.89 -18.71
N LEU A 10 42.18 -25.64 -19.19
CA LEU A 10 42.14 -24.46 -18.35
C LEU A 10 40.73 -24.39 -17.75
N LEU A 11 40.55 -24.98 -16.56
CA LEU A 11 39.36 -24.76 -15.75
C LEU A 11 39.40 -23.29 -15.28
N ALA A 12 38.77 -22.41 -16.06
CA ALA A 12 38.37 -21.10 -15.58
C ALA A 12 37.44 -21.35 -14.38
N SER A 13 38.01 -21.21 -13.18
CA SER A 13 37.28 -21.31 -11.92
C SER A 13 36.32 -20.13 -11.90
N GLY A 14 35.08 -20.37 -12.34
CA GLY A 14 33.99 -19.44 -12.14
C GLY A 14 33.80 -19.29 -10.64
N ASN A 15 34.27 -18.17 -10.08
CA ASN A 15 33.90 -17.76 -8.74
C ASN A 15 32.38 -17.57 -8.74
N ALA A 16 31.64 -18.60 -8.32
CA ALA A 16 30.27 -18.46 -7.91
C ALA A 16 30.30 -17.54 -6.69
N LEU A 17 29.91 -16.27 -6.87
CA LEU A 17 29.60 -15.39 -5.77
C LEU A 17 28.43 -16.02 -5.01
N ALA A 18 28.75 -16.74 -3.93
CA ALA A 18 27.75 -17.14 -2.95
C ALA A 18 27.18 -15.85 -2.35
N VAL A 19 25.99 -15.46 -2.82
CA VAL A 19 25.20 -14.43 -2.15
C VAL A 19 24.74 -15.04 -0.84
N ASP A 20 25.41 -14.68 0.23
CA ASP A 20 25.04 -15.08 1.57
C ASP A 20 23.68 -14.44 1.92
N ALA A 21 22.63 -15.24 1.92
CA ALA A 21 21.25 -14.81 2.14
C ALA A 21 20.97 -14.36 3.58
N SER A 22 21.97 -14.46 4.48
CA SER A 22 21.85 -14.10 5.89
C SER A 22 22.27 -12.65 6.22
N ALA A 23 22.70 -11.86 5.23
CA ALA A 23 23.49 -10.65 5.49
C ALA A 23 22.71 -9.37 5.87
N MET A 24 21.37 -9.38 5.92
CA MET A 24 20.60 -8.20 6.36
C MET A 24 19.78 -8.50 7.60
N ASP A 25 20.04 -7.73 8.66
CA ASP A 25 19.19 -7.66 9.85
C ASP A 25 17.76 -7.27 9.45
N GLY A 26 16.75 -7.89 10.07
CA GLY A 26 15.34 -7.67 9.74
C GLY A 26 14.94 -6.20 9.87
N ARG A 27 15.55 -5.47 10.81
CA ARG A 27 15.35 -4.02 10.95
C ARG A 27 15.94 -3.25 9.76
N ALA A 28 17.16 -3.59 9.34
CA ALA A 28 17.79 -2.97 8.17
C ALA A 28 16.97 -3.18 6.89
N ILE A 29 16.27 -4.31 6.76
CA ILE A 29 15.34 -4.56 5.63
C ILE A 29 14.14 -3.60 5.70
N ILE A 30 13.54 -3.42 6.88
CA ILE A 30 12.40 -2.50 7.07
C ILE A 30 12.82 -1.05 6.83
N ASP A 31 14.00 -0.65 7.30
CA ASP A 31 14.52 0.70 7.10
C ASP A 31 14.76 0.97 5.60
N LEU A 32 15.48 0.07 4.91
CA LEU A 32 15.73 0.18 3.47
C LEU A 32 14.43 0.18 2.64
N MET A 33 13.46 -0.64 3.03
CA MET A 33 12.14 -0.67 2.41
C MET A 33 11.39 0.66 2.61
N THR A 34 11.49 1.25 3.80
CA THR A 34 10.83 2.51 4.17
C THR A 34 11.41 3.67 3.38
N GLU A 35 12.74 3.78 3.33
CA GLU A 35 13.45 4.78 2.51
C GLU A 35 13.09 4.68 1.03
N ARG A 36 13.04 3.47 0.46
CA ARG A 36 12.65 3.26 -0.94
C ARG A 36 11.20 3.62 -1.24
N ARG A 37 10.32 3.55 -0.24
CA ARG A 37 8.89 3.86 -0.36
C ARG A 37 8.56 5.31 -0.06
N GLU A 38 9.54 6.12 0.32
CA GLU A 38 9.31 7.51 0.63
C GLU A 38 8.90 8.30 -0.62
N GLN A 39 7.59 8.51 -0.76
CA GLN A 39 6.99 9.31 -1.81
C GLN A 39 6.12 10.38 -1.16
N ALA A 40 6.24 11.62 -1.65
CA ALA A 40 5.44 12.74 -1.14
C ALA A 40 3.93 12.55 -1.42
N HIS A 41 3.60 11.88 -2.53
CA HIS A 41 2.24 11.63 -2.97
C HIS A 41 2.08 10.20 -3.47
N GLU A 42 1.01 9.54 -3.03
CA GLU A 42 0.62 8.21 -3.49
C GLU A 42 -0.83 8.24 -3.96
N PHE A 43 -1.10 7.54 -5.07
CA PHE A 43 -2.45 7.35 -5.58
C PHE A 43 -2.68 5.87 -5.90
N GLU A 44 -3.76 5.32 -5.38
CA GLU A 44 -4.15 3.94 -5.63
C GLU A 44 -5.62 3.83 -6.01
N ILE A 45 -5.92 2.98 -6.99
CA ILE A 45 -7.28 2.54 -7.30
C ILE A 45 -7.42 1.11 -6.79
N GLN A 46 -8.39 0.87 -5.92
CA GLN A 46 -8.64 -0.42 -5.32
C GLN A 46 -10.02 -0.95 -5.69
N ASN A 47 -10.06 -2.23 -6.04
CA ASN A 47 -11.29 -3.00 -6.18
C ASN A 47 -11.34 -4.03 -5.07
N MET A 48 -12.39 -3.97 -4.27
CA MET A 48 -12.54 -4.78 -3.07
C MET A 48 -13.78 -5.64 -3.22
N THR A 49 -13.67 -6.93 -2.93
CA THR A 49 -14.82 -7.84 -2.88
C THR A 49 -15.06 -8.23 -1.44
N LEU A 50 -16.13 -7.72 -0.86
CA LEU A 50 -16.59 -8.16 0.46
C LEU A 50 -17.44 -9.41 0.29
N ILE A 51 -17.14 -10.44 1.08
CA ILE A 51 -17.88 -11.69 1.10
C ILE A 51 -18.43 -11.85 2.51
N ASP A 52 -19.75 -11.96 2.63
CA ASP A 52 -20.38 -12.20 3.93
C ASP A 52 -20.34 -13.69 4.33
N GLN A 53 -20.79 -14.02 5.54
CA GLN A 53 -20.83 -15.40 6.02
C GLN A 53 -21.80 -16.30 5.24
N ALA A 54 -22.79 -15.71 4.56
CA ALA A 54 -23.74 -16.42 3.70
C ALA A 54 -23.21 -16.60 2.26
N GLY A 55 -22.04 -16.05 1.94
CA GLY A 55 -21.41 -16.12 0.62
C GLY A 55 -21.83 -15.03 -0.36
N ASN A 56 -22.64 -14.04 0.07
CA ASN A 56 -22.99 -12.90 -0.77
C ASN A 56 -21.76 -12.04 -1.02
N LYS A 57 -21.63 -11.53 -2.24
CA LYS A 57 -20.50 -10.72 -2.68
C LYS A 57 -20.94 -9.29 -2.94
N GLU A 58 -20.18 -8.34 -2.42
CA GLU A 58 -20.33 -6.91 -2.71
C GLU A 58 -18.99 -6.38 -3.24
N GLU A 59 -19.00 -5.79 -4.43
CA GLU A 59 -17.82 -5.19 -5.02
C GLU A 59 -17.80 -3.68 -4.78
N ARG A 60 -16.70 -3.18 -4.22
CA ARG A 60 -16.49 -1.75 -3.96
C ARG A 60 -15.29 -1.27 -4.75
N GLU A 61 -15.46 -0.14 -5.43
CA GLU A 61 -14.36 0.58 -6.08
C GLU A 61 -14.05 1.82 -5.23
N LEU A 62 -12.80 1.98 -4.83
CA LEU A 62 -12.34 3.14 -4.11
C LEU A 62 -11.02 3.68 -4.64
N ARG A 63 -10.78 4.95 -4.34
CA ARG A 63 -9.50 5.61 -4.60
C ARG A 63 -8.88 6.05 -3.30
N ARG A 64 -7.59 5.73 -3.12
CA ARG A 64 -6.77 6.21 -2.00
C ARG A 64 -5.80 7.26 -2.51
N TYR A 65 -5.72 8.35 -1.77
CA TYR A 65 -4.72 9.40 -1.94
C TYR A 65 -3.95 9.50 -0.62
N VAL A 66 -2.63 9.46 -0.71
CA VAL A 66 -1.73 9.70 0.42
C VAL A 66 -0.90 10.92 0.08
N ARG A 67 -0.74 11.80 1.07
CA ARG A 67 0.13 12.96 0.97
C ARG A 67 0.93 13.08 2.27
N LYS A 68 2.25 13.17 2.13
CA LYS A 68 3.16 13.58 3.18
C LYS A 68 3.38 15.09 3.04
N ASP A 69 3.09 15.84 4.10
CA ASP A 69 3.38 17.27 4.16
C ASP A 69 4.82 17.49 4.65
N GLU A 70 5.37 18.67 4.35
CA GLU A 70 6.76 19.04 4.68
C GLU A 70 7.04 19.02 6.19
N ASP A 71 6.00 19.29 7.00
CA ASP A 71 6.06 19.25 8.48
C ASP A 71 6.11 17.82 9.05
N GLY A 72 6.11 16.79 8.18
CA GLY A 72 6.11 15.38 8.56
C GLY A 72 4.73 14.83 8.94
N GLU A 73 3.66 15.59 8.68
CA GLU A 73 2.28 15.13 8.82
C GLU A 73 1.83 14.33 7.60
N PHE A 74 0.90 13.40 7.81
CA PHE A 74 0.38 12.55 6.74
C PHE A 74 -1.13 12.71 6.61
N LYS A 75 -1.59 12.86 5.38
CA LYS A 75 -3.02 12.93 5.03
C LYS A 75 -3.39 11.77 4.13
N TYR A 76 -4.41 11.02 4.53
CA TYR A 76 -4.97 9.90 3.80
C TYR A 76 -6.41 10.21 3.45
N LEU A 77 -6.72 10.26 2.16
CA LEU A 77 -8.08 10.43 1.68
C LEU A 77 -8.51 9.17 0.95
N VAL A 78 -9.61 8.59 1.40
CA VAL A 78 -10.27 7.45 0.74
C VAL A 78 -11.62 7.92 0.21
N VAL A 79 -11.87 7.70 -1.08
CA VAL A 79 -13.14 8.06 -1.74
C VAL A 79 -13.76 6.82 -2.36
N PHE A 80 -15.01 6.54 -2.01
CA PHE A 80 -15.78 5.43 -2.55
C PHE A 80 -16.48 5.86 -3.85
N HIS A 81 -16.27 5.11 -4.93
CA HIS A 81 -16.86 5.37 -6.24
C HIS A 81 -18.02 4.43 -6.58
N SER A 82 -17.94 3.18 -6.11
CA SER A 82 -18.93 2.13 -6.35
C SER A 82 -19.06 1.26 -5.10
N PRO A 83 -20.24 0.70 -4.80
CA PRO A 83 -21.54 0.81 -5.50
C PRO A 83 -22.30 2.11 -5.21
N SER A 84 -23.47 2.30 -5.85
CA SER A 84 -24.31 3.50 -5.71
C SER A 84 -24.65 3.87 -4.27
N GLY A 85 -24.81 2.87 -3.38
CA GLY A 85 -25.12 3.09 -1.96
C GLY A 85 -24.00 3.79 -1.16
N VAL A 86 -22.74 3.68 -1.59
CA VAL A 86 -21.58 4.30 -0.93
C VAL A 86 -20.87 5.32 -1.82
N LYS A 87 -21.38 5.54 -3.04
CA LYS A 87 -20.79 6.47 -4.00
C LYS A 87 -20.71 7.88 -3.42
N GLY A 88 -19.49 8.43 -3.40
CA GLY A 88 -19.20 9.76 -2.89
C GLY A 88 -19.01 9.84 -1.38
N VAL A 89 -19.10 8.72 -0.65
CA VAL A 89 -18.59 8.66 0.73
C VAL A 89 -17.09 8.88 0.69
N ALA A 90 -16.58 9.71 1.60
CA ALA A 90 -15.15 9.94 1.71
C ALA A 90 -14.71 9.94 3.17
N VAL A 91 -13.49 9.45 3.41
CA VAL A 91 -12.87 9.43 4.73
C VAL A 91 -11.53 10.13 4.61
N LEU A 92 -11.33 11.18 5.39
CA LEU A 92 -10.05 11.85 5.55
C LEU A 92 -9.46 11.47 6.89
N THR A 93 -8.21 11.03 6.89
CA THR A 93 -7.42 10.83 8.11
C THR A 93 -6.23 11.76 8.03
N TRP A 94 -6.07 12.62 9.04
CA TRP A 94 -4.91 13.48 9.22
C TRP A 94 -4.13 12.98 10.41
N GLN A 95 -2.97 12.42 10.12
CA GLN A 95 -2.03 11.94 11.12
C GLN A 95 -1.05 13.06 11.45
N HIS A 96 -0.98 13.36 12.74
CA HIS A 96 -0.10 14.39 13.26
C HIS A 96 1.12 13.74 13.89
N LYS A 97 2.26 14.44 13.86
CA LYS A 97 3.50 13.94 14.46
C LYS A 97 3.44 13.90 15.99
N GLU A 98 2.87 14.94 16.60
CA GLU A 98 2.90 15.15 18.06
C GLU A 98 1.51 15.12 18.71
N LYS A 99 0.46 15.18 17.88
CA LYS A 99 -0.94 15.21 18.33
C LYS A 99 -1.64 13.92 17.95
N ALA A 100 -2.79 13.69 18.57
CA ALA A 100 -3.62 12.56 18.19
C ALA A 100 -4.20 12.76 16.79
N ASP A 101 -4.20 11.70 15.98
CA ASP A 101 -4.80 11.68 14.65
C ASP A 101 -6.27 12.11 14.66
N GLU A 102 -6.61 12.88 13.63
CA GLU A 102 -7.96 13.36 13.38
C GLU A 102 -8.56 12.64 12.16
N GLN A 103 -9.84 12.31 12.25
CA GLN A 103 -10.54 11.61 11.17
C GLN A 103 -11.88 12.26 10.90
N TRP A 104 -12.18 12.47 9.62
CA TRP A 104 -13.44 13.00 9.14
C TRP A 104 -14.12 12.00 8.22
N LEU A 105 -15.42 11.88 8.38
CA LEU A 105 -16.29 11.14 7.48
C LEU A 105 -17.22 12.13 6.77
N TYR A 106 -17.22 12.04 5.44
CA TYR A 106 -18.12 12.75 4.56
C TYR A 106 -19.17 11.78 4.02
N LEU A 107 -20.44 12.11 4.27
CA LEU A 107 -21.59 11.34 3.79
C LEU A 107 -22.44 12.22 2.86
N PRO A 108 -22.53 11.91 1.55
CA PRO A 108 -23.26 12.74 0.60
C PRO A 108 -24.76 12.80 0.90
N ALA A 109 -25.34 11.73 1.43
CA ALA A 109 -26.77 11.62 1.76
C ALA A 109 -27.23 12.56 2.90
N TYR A 110 -26.33 12.93 3.83
CA TYR A 110 -26.67 13.72 5.01
C TYR A 110 -26.35 15.21 4.85
N LYS A 111 -26.86 15.83 3.78
CA LYS A 111 -26.68 17.27 3.47
C LYS A 111 -25.18 17.70 3.49
N LYS A 112 -24.27 16.83 3.06
CA LYS A 112 -22.83 17.12 2.92
C LYS A 112 -22.13 17.53 4.23
N LYS A 113 -22.64 17.13 5.40
CA LYS A 113 -22.01 17.47 6.68
C LYS A 113 -20.76 16.59 6.90
N MET A 114 -19.66 17.23 7.28
CA MET A 114 -18.45 16.54 7.75
C MET A 114 -18.64 16.14 9.21
N LYS A 115 -18.56 14.84 9.51
CA LYS A 115 -18.57 14.33 10.88
C LYS A 115 -17.15 14.03 11.32
N ARG A 116 -16.67 14.71 12.36
CA ARG A 116 -15.42 14.36 13.03
C ARG A 116 -15.65 13.10 13.87
N ILE A 117 -14.79 12.11 13.70
CA ILE A 117 -14.83 10.86 14.48
C ILE A 117 -13.95 11.06 15.71
N ALA A 118 -14.54 10.90 16.89
CA ALA A 118 -13.81 11.02 18.15
C ALA A 118 -12.86 9.83 18.38
N LYS A 119 -11.87 10.02 19.27
CA LYS A 119 -10.73 9.14 19.50
C LYS A 119 -11.05 7.64 19.73
N GLY A 120 -12.28 7.29 20.16
CA GLY A 120 -12.68 5.90 20.45
C GLY A 120 -13.14 5.07 19.25
N ASP A 121 -13.67 5.69 18.19
CA ASP A 121 -14.41 4.98 17.13
C ASP A 121 -13.58 4.65 15.87
N ARG A 122 -12.28 4.96 15.89
CA ARG A 122 -11.36 4.88 14.73
C ARG A 122 -11.26 3.49 14.10
N LYS A 123 -11.35 2.41 14.90
CA LYS A 123 -11.25 1.03 14.38
C LYS A 123 -12.47 0.59 13.57
N LYS A 124 -13.64 1.19 13.82
CA LYS A 124 -14.92 0.71 13.28
C LYS A 124 -15.13 1.08 11.82
N LEU A 125 -14.58 2.21 11.37
CA LEU A 125 -14.95 2.80 10.07
C LEU A 125 -14.25 2.15 8.86
N LEU A 126 -13.07 1.57 9.07
CA LEU A 126 -12.23 1.03 8.00
C LEU A 126 -12.09 -0.50 8.02
N HIS A 127 -12.29 -1.15 9.17
CA HIS A 127 -11.95 -2.56 9.36
C HIS A 127 -13.14 -3.46 9.75
N GLY A 128 -14.38 -2.96 9.64
CA GLY A 128 -15.57 -3.64 10.17
C GLY A 128 -16.02 -4.92 9.45
N HIS A 129 -15.39 -5.29 8.33
CA HIS A 129 -15.72 -6.50 7.58
C HIS A 129 -14.42 -7.25 7.27
N GLY A 130 -14.43 -8.58 7.31
CA GLY A 130 -13.29 -9.42 6.91
C GLY A 130 -12.84 -9.07 5.49
N LEU A 131 -11.86 -8.19 5.39
CA LEU A 131 -11.44 -7.53 4.16
C LEU A 131 -10.46 -8.43 3.43
N TYR A 132 -10.94 -9.21 2.47
CA TYR A 132 -10.08 -9.73 1.42
C TYR A 132 -9.87 -8.63 0.38
N VAL A 133 -8.88 -7.77 0.61
CA VAL A 133 -8.40 -6.84 -0.42
C VAL A 133 -7.64 -7.69 -1.43
N ARG A 134 -8.27 -8.01 -2.58
CA ARG A 134 -7.52 -8.50 -3.72
C ARG A 134 -6.55 -7.37 -4.07
N GLY A 135 -5.26 -7.58 -3.80
CA GLY A 135 -4.24 -6.54 -3.89
C GLY A 135 -4.31 -5.82 -5.23
N PRO A 136 -3.97 -4.52 -5.26
CA PRO A 136 -3.94 -3.78 -6.52
C PRO A 136 -3.08 -4.54 -7.52
N CYS A 137 -3.52 -4.63 -8.77
CA CYS A 137 -2.53 -4.57 -9.84
C CYS A 137 -1.77 -3.28 -9.57
N ILE A 138 -0.53 -3.36 -9.07
CA ILE A 138 0.37 -2.22 -8.87
C ILE A 138 0.67 -1.67 -10.27
N GLY A 139 -0.31 -0.98 -10.84
CA GLY A 139 -0.17 -0.09 -11.95
C GLY A 139 0.07 1.28 -11.36
N VAL A 140 1.31 1.55 -10.96
CA VAL A 140 1.82 2.92 -10.84
C VAL A 140 1.67 3.52 -12.24
N ARG A 141 0.50 4.06 -12.56
CA ARG A 141 0.29 4.78 -13.81
C ARG A 141 0.98 6.13 -13.62
N ARG A 142 2.29 6.16 -13.88
CA ARG A 142 3.11 7.36 -13.93
C ARG A 142 2.47 8.32 -14.93
N SER A 143 1.73 9.29 -14.44
CA SER A 143 1.36 10.46 -15.24
C SER A 143 2.22 11.60 -14.75
N ILE A 144 3.46 11.62 -15.22
CA ILE A 144 4.24 12.85 -15.31
C ILE A 144 3.65 13.56 -16.53
N ARG A 145 2.91 14.65 -16.29
CA ARG A 145 2.62 15.62 -17.34
C ARG A 145 3.84 16.55 -17.39
N LEU A 146 4.62 16.44 -18.46
CA LEU A 146 5.62 17.44 -18.85
C LEU A 146 4.93 18.77 -19.18
#